data_AF-A0A5J6MPW4-F1
#
_entry.id   AF-A0A5J6MPW4-F1
#
_cell.length_a   1.000
_cell.length_b   1.000
_cell.length_c   1.000
_cell.angle_alpha   90.00
_cell.angle_beta   90.00
_cell.angle_gamma   90.00
#
_symmetry.space_group_name_H-M   'P 1'
#
loop_
_entity.id
_entity.type
_entity.pdbx_description
1 polymer ?
#
loop_
_entity_poly.entity_id
_entity_poly.type
_entity_poly.pdbx_seq_one_letter_code
_entity_poly.pdbx_strand_id
1 'polypeptide(L)'
;MAMISIPSPCVGICRMDEGTGLCLGCARSGEEIAIWRDTGEAQRRRIWAALPARFERLGLTLARLPWTQGEILHFAVGKLRNREGSWAIGCYGAVAEFRAEAGEDCEIAVAGDKVIARTDRGALRLWIGDAVRALALYETPGRQDLRAIFLVISRLRAGLPVANGLSALGPDRSAIRPEDRGLALYDLGLRRTITRFCIRTDKPALLQALTPSLGQSWPGYLPTLGAAILRENPVRVVESVLGRAEVRTPIPPPGAASIAGPHTHLLPDLLAMDRELGPGFELPEAYAPGAIFYPSLPAND
;
A
#
# COMPACT_ATOMS: atom_id res chain seq x y z
N MET A 1 5.03 30.70 14.30
CA MET A 1 5.24 29.51 13.44
C MET A 1 5.35 28.28 14.34
N ALA A 2 4.52 27.26 14.14
CA ALA A 2 4.80 25.96 14.74
C ALA A 2 6.09 25.43 14.12
N MET A 3 7.16 25.32 14.91
CA MET A 3 8.41 24.69 14.46
C MET A 3 8.07 23.27 14.02
N ILE A 4 8.39 22.95 12.76
CA ILE A 4 8.21 21.61 12.20
C ILE A 4 9.16 20.68 12.98
N SER A 5 8.60 19.99 13.97
CA SER A 5 9.35 19.07 14.82
C SER A 5 9.79 17.86 14.01
N ILE A 6 11.10 17.71 13.78
CA ILE A 6 11.71 16.55 13.14
C ILE A 6 11.15 15.26 13.78
N PRO A 7 10.53 14.36 13.00
CA PRO A 7 9.94 13.14 13.54
C PRO A 7 10.97 12.21 14.20
N SER A 8 10.49 11.37 15.13
CA SER A 8 11.32 10.29 15.68
C SER A 8 11.67 9.25 14.60
N PRO A 9 12.90 8.71 14.56
CA PRO A 9 13.28 7.63 13.64
C PRO A 9 12.73 6.26 14.07
N CYS A 10 11.99 6.18 15.18
CA CYS A 10 11.47 4.91 15.70
C CYS A 10 10.55 4.20 14.70
N VAL A 11 10.82 2.91 14.48
CA VAL A 11 10.02 1.99 13.67
C VAL A 11 9.18 1.01 14.52
N GLY A 12 9.10 1.20 15.84
CA GLY A 12 8.30 0.35 16.73
C GLY A 12 9.00 -0.94 17.18
N ILE A 13 10.29 -1.11 16.86
CA ILE A 13 11.14 -2.17 17.43
C ILE A 13 11.84 -1.61 18.68
N CYS A 14 11.65 -2.27 19.82
CA CYS A 14 12.27 -1.90 21.10
C CYS A 14 13.23 -3.01 21.58
N ARG A 15 14.27 -3.26 20.79
CA ARG A 15 15.36 -4.19 21.12
C ARG A 15 16.69 -3.52 20.88
N MET A 16 17.62 -3.71 21.81
CA MET A 16 18.99 -3.19 21.75
C MET A 16 19.95 -4.30 21.33
N ASP A 17 20.97 -3.94 20.57
CA ASP A 17 22.12 -4.77 20.30
C ASP A 17 23.12 -4.66 21.46
N GLU A 18 23.50 -5.80 22.06
CA GLU A 18 24.36 -5.82 23.25
C GLU A 18 25.79 -5.38 22.94
N GLY A 19 26.29 -5.66 21.73
CA GLY A 19 27.67 -5.32 21.35
C GLY A 19 27.87 -3.83 21.05
N THR A 20 26.89 -3.21 20.38
CA THR A 20 27.00 -1.82 19.92
C THR A 20 26.24 -0.80 20.77
N GLY A 21 25.34 -1.25 21.65
CA GLY A 21 24.47 -0.38 22.45
C GLY A 21 23.42 0.39 21.64
N LEU A 22 23.14 -0.05 20.40
CA LEU A 22 22.19 0.61 19.51
C LEU A 22 20.89 -0.18 19.35
N CYS A 23 19.79 0.52 19.10
CA CYS A 23 18.50 -0.11 18.81
C CYS A 23 18.50 -0.80 17.44
N LEU A 24 18.06 -2.07 17.41
CA LEU A 24 17.93 -2.92 16.22
C LEU A 24 16.82 -2.51 15.24
N GLY A 25 16.17 -1.36 15.44
CA GLY A 25 15.18 -0.82 14.52
C GLY A 25 15.42 0.61 14.08
N CYS A 26 15.91 1.48 14.97
CA CYS A 26 16.15 2.89 14.64
C CYS A 26 17.61 3.34 14.82
N ALA A 27 18.50 2.43 15.21
CA ALA A 27 19.93 2.66 15.43
C ALA A 27 20.28 3.85 16.34
N ARG A 28 19.34 4.29 17.18
CA ARG A 28 19.62 5.22 18.27
C ARG A 28 20.22 4.49 19.47
N SER A 29 21.06 5.19 20.24
CA SER A 29 21.53 4.68 21.53
C SER A 29 20.40 4.69 22.57
N GLY A 30 20.58 3.94 23.68
CA GLY A 30 19.63 3.95 24.79
C GLY A 30 19.42 5.35 25.39
N GLU A 31 20.49 6.13 25.50
CA GLU A 31 20.45 7.52 25.98
C GLU A 31 19.64 8.41 25.04
N GLU A 32 19.91 8.37 23.72
CA GLU A 32 19.16 9.12 22.71
C GLU A 32 17.67 8.76 22.69
N ILE A 33 17.33 7.51 23.03
CA ILE A 33 15.94 7.05 23.15
C ILE A 33 15.30 7.67 24.39
N ALA A 34 15.98 7.62 25.54
CA ALA A 34 15.46 8.10 26.82
C ALA A 34 15.14 9.60 26.81
N ILE A 35 16.00 10.41 26.19
CA ILE A 35 15.88 11.89 26.22
C ILE A 35 15.18 12.47 24.99
N TRP A 36 14.66 11.65 24.06
CA TRP A 36 14.20 12.13 22.75
C TRP A 36 13.14 13.24 22.82
N ARG A 37 12.19 13.14 23.76
CA ARG A 37 11.11 14.12 23.91
C ARG A 37 11.65 15.51 24.23
N ASP A 38 12.67 15.56 25.08
CA ASP A 38 13.30 16.80 25.58
C ASP A 38 14.46 17.27 24.68
N THR A 39 14.83 16.48 23.66
CA THR A 39 15.90 16.77 22.72
C THR A 39 15.51 17.91 21.78
N GLY A 40 16.27 19.01 21.78
CA GLY A 40 16.09 20.14 20.85
C GLY A 40 16.41 19.81 19.38
N GLU A 41 15.91 20.63 18.47
CA GLU A 41 15.94 20.40 17.02
C GLU A 41 17.35 20.20 16.45
N ALA A 42 18.33 20.99 16.91
CA ALA A 42 19.73 20.85 16.48
C ALA A 42 20.31 19.46 16.83
N GLN A 43 20.01 18.95 18.02
CA GLN A 43 20.45 17.62 18.42
C GLN A 43 19.69 16.52 17.69
N ARG A 44 18.38 16.69 17.43
CA ARG A 44 17.61 15.75 16.58
C ARG A 44 18.21 15.64 15.18
N ARG A 45 18.62 16.77 14.57
CA ARG A 45 19.33 16.77 13.27
C ARG A 45 20.63 15.97 13.32
N ARG A 46 21.44 16.17 14.38
CA ARG A 46 22.70 15.41 14.56
C ARG A 46 22.44 13.91 14.68
N ILE A 47 21.44 13.50 15.46
CA ILE A 47 21.05 12.09 15.60
C ILE A 47 20.67 11.52 14.23
N TRP A 48 19.77 12.19 13.49
CA TRP A 48 19.35 11.75 12.15
C TRP A 48 20.52 11.63 11.16
N ALA A 49 21.44 12.59 11.17
CA ALA A 49 22.63 12.56 10.31
C ALA A 49 23.57 11.38 10.63
N ALA A 50 23.57 10.88 11.86
CA ALA A 50 24.40 9.73 12.26
C ALA A 50 23.76 8.37 11.93
N LEU A 51 22.45 8.29 11.68
CA LEU A 51 21.74 7.02 11.51
C LEU A 51 22.22 6.18 10.31
N PRO A 52 22.50 6.74 9.11
CA PRO A 52 22.92 5.93 7.96
C PRO A 52 24.14 5.05 8.23
N ALA A 53 25.20 5.61 8.82
CA ALA A 53 26.40 4.85 9.18
C ALA A 53 26.11 3.79 10.26
N ARG A 54 25.18 4.07 11.18
CA ARG A 54 24.76 3.11 12.21
C ARG A 54 23.88 2.00 11.63
N PHE A 55 23.09 2.29 10.61
CA PHE A 55 22.28 1.32 9.88
C PHE A 55 23.18 0.34 9.13
N GLU A 56 24.21 0.85 8.45
CA GLU A 56 25.25 0.03 7.82
C GLU A 56 25.91 -0.90 8.83
N ARG A 57 26.35 -0.34 9.97
CA ARG A 57 26.98 -1.12 11.06
C ARG A 57 26.10 -2.25 11.60
N LEU A 58 24.79 -2.04 11.66
CA LEU A 58 23.81 -3.02 12.17
C LEU A 58 23.20 -3.90 11.07
N GLY A 59 23.51 -3.66 9.79
CA GLY A 59 22.88 -4.36 8.68
C GLY A 59 21.38 -4.05 8.50
N LEU A 60 20.91 -2.88 8.92
CA LEU A 60 19.49 -2.50 8.82
C LEU A 60 19.15 -1.92 7.44
N THR A 61 18.11 -2.47 6.81
CA THR A 61 17.62 -2.04 5.49
C THR A 61 16.31 -1.27 5.54
N LEU A 62 15.60 -1.25 6.67
CA LEU A 62 14.33 -0.54 6.84
C LEU A 62 14.51 0.71 7.70
N ALA A 63 14.21 1.88 7.14
CA ALA A 63 14.30 3.17 7.82
C ALA A 63 12.96 3.88 7.84
N ARG A 64 12.62 4.52 8.97
CA ARG A 64 11.60 5.56 8.93
C ARG A 64 12.16 6.77 8.19
N LEU A 65 11.37 7.35 7.30
CA LEU A 65 11.71 8.63 6.69
C LEU A 65 11.36 9.77 7.66
N PRO A 66 12.19 10.83 7.75
CA PRO A 66 11.93 11.99 8.61
C PRO A 66 10.82 12.90 8.04
N TRP A 67 9.89 12.33 7.28
CA TRP A 67 8.83 13.05 6.59
C TRP A 67 7.66 13.37 7.51
N THR A 68 7.24 14.62 7.44
CA THR A 68 5.94 15.13 7.90
C THR A 68 4.82 14.63 6.98
N GLN A 69 3.57 14.82 7.41
CA GLN A 69 2.40 14.56 6.56
C GLN A 69 2.50 15.30 5.21
N GLY A 70 2.89 16.58 5.25
CA GLY A 70 3.05 17.41 4.05
C GLY A 70 4.12 16.89 3.08
N GLU A 71 5.22 16.36 3.60
CA GLU A 71 6.28 15.76 2.76
C GLU A 71 5.84 14.43 2.14
N ILE A 72 5.06 13.60 2.87
CA ILE A 72 4.47 12.38 2.29
C ILE A 72 3.47 12.74 1.17
N LEU A 73 2.62 13.75 1.39
CA LEU A 73 1.70 14.28 0.38
C LEU A 73 2.45 14.79 -0.85
N HIS A 74 3.47 15.63 -0.63
CA HIS A 74 4.29 16.18 -1.70
C HIS A 74 4.97 15.08 -2.52
N PHE A 75 5.54 14.08 -1.85
CA PHE A 75 6.13 12.91 -2.50
C PHE A 75 5.10 12.16 -3.36
N ALA A 76 3.94 11.80 -2.79
CA ALA A 76 2.93 11.03 -3.51
C ALA A 76 2.41 11.78 -4.75
N VAL A 77 2.11 13.08 -4.61
CA VAL A 77 1.68 13.94 -5.71
C VAL A 77 2.77 14.07 -6.77
N GLY A 78 4.02 14.25 -6.37
CA GLY A 78 5.17 14.34 -7.29
C GLY A 78 5.33 13.07 -8.12
N LYS A 79 5.36 11.90 -7.48
CA LYS A 79 5.48 10.61 -8.18
C LYS A 79 4.32 10.34 -9.13
N LEU A 80 3.10 10.68 -8.74
CA LEU A 80 1.92 10.52 -9.60
C LEU A 80 1.92 11.48 -10.80
N ARG A 81 2.27 12.76 -10.61
CA ARG A 81 2.35 13.76 -11.69
C ARG A 81 3.46 13.44 -12.68
N ASN A 82 4.61 13.00 -12.18
CA ASN A 82 5.77 12.68 -12.99
C ASN A 82 5.72 11.26 -13.58
N ARG A 83 4.75 10.44 -13.17
CA ARG A 83 4.57 9.03 -13.61
C ARG A 83 5.79 8.17 -13.30
N GLU A 84 6.42 8.45 -12.16
CA GLU A 84 7.60 7.74 -11.69
C GLU A 84 7.18 6.59 -10.76
N GLY A 85 7.65 5.37 -11.04
CA GLY A 85 7.33 4.20 -10.22
C GLY A 85 5.89 3.69 -10.34
N SER A 86 5.52 2.80 -9.44
CA SER A 86 4.15 2.27 -9.30
C SER A 86 3.68 2.33 -7.86
N TRP A 87 2.36 2.40 -7.69
CA TRP A 87 1.70 2.35 -6.39
C TRP A 87 0.91 1.06 -6.25
N ALA A 88 1.10 0.33 -5.17
CA ALA A 88 0.40 -0.90 -4.87
C ALA A 88 -0.51 -0.74 -3.64
N ILE A 89 -1.77 -1.19 -3.79
CA ILE A 89 -2.75 -1.35 -2.72
C ILE A 89 -3.14 -2.82 -2.67
N GLY A 90 -3.00 -3.48 -1.53
CA GLY A 90 -3.31 -4.91 -1.45
C GLY A 90 -2.62 -5.64 -0.31
N CYS A 91 -2.57 -6.97 -0.44
CA CYS A 91 -1.73 -7.86 0.33
C CYS A 91 -1.04 -8.86 -0.59
N TYR A 92 -0.17 -9.70 -0.03
CA TYR A 92 0.55 -10.71 -0.80
C TYR A 92 -0.43 -11.70 -1.46
N GLY A 93 -0.39 -11.77 -2.79
CA GLY A 93 -1.31 -12.56 -3.60
C GLY A 93 -2.63 -11.88 -3.98
N ALA A 94 -2.96 -10.69 -3.45
CA ALA A 94 -4.14 -9.92 -3.83
C ALA A 94 -3.84 -8.42 -3.83
N VAL A 95 -3.40 -7.91 -4.97
CA VAL A 95 -2.89 -6.53 -5.10
C VAL A 95 -3.39 -5.87 -6.37
N ALA A 96 -3.67 -4.57 -6.26
CA ALA A 96 -3.81 -3.69 -7.39
C ALA A 96 -2.56 -2.81 -7.48
N GLU A 97 -1.95 -2.78 -8.66
CA GLU A 97 -0.90 -1.85 -9.01
C GLU A 97 -1.46 -0.74 -9.89
N PHE A 98 -1.06 0.49 -9.61
CA PHE A 98 -1.41 1.68 -10.36
C PHE A 98 -0.13 2.36 -10.85
N ARG A 99 -0.06 2.51 -12.18
CA ARG A 99 0.94 3.30 -12.88
C ARG A 99 0.26 3.95 -14.08
N ALA A 100 0.44 5.25 -14.25
CA ALA A 100 0.04 5.92 -15.49
C ALA A 100 1.16 5.73 -16.53
N GLU A 101 0.80 5.31 -17.74
CA GLU A 101 1.79 5.09 -18.80
C GLU A 101 2.21 6.41 -19.48
N ALA A 102 3.29 6.38 -20.25
CA ALA A 102 3.68 7.50 -21.08
C ALA A 102 2.56 7.81 -22.10
N GLY A 103 2.18 9.09 -22.22
CA GLY A 103 1.12 9.53 -23.13
C GLY A 103 -0.32 9.32 -22.64
N GLU A 104 -0.54 8.63 -21.52
CA GLU A 104 -1.88 8.50 -20.93
C GLU A 104 -2.27 9.77 -20.16
N ASP A 105 -3.51 10.24 -20.29
CA ASP A 105 -4.00 11.34 -19.45
C ASP A 105 -4.17 10.86 -18.01
N CYS A 106 -3.58 11.61 -17.08
CA CYS A 106 -3.63 11.31 -15.65
C CYS A 106 -4.04 12.57 -14.87
N GLU A 107 -5.31 12.64 -14.49
CA GLU A 107 -5.85 13.72 -13.66
C GLU A 107 -5.42 13.50 -12.21
N ILE A 108 -4.73 14.49 -11.62
CA ILE A 108 -4.32 14.48 -10.22
C ILE A 108 -5.10 15.54 -9.44
N ALA A 109 -5.89 15.09 -8.46
CA ALA A 109 -6.63 15.95 -7.55
C ALA A 109 -6.13 15.78 -6.11
N VAL A 110 -5.96 16.89 -5.39
CA VAL A 110 -5.53 16.91 -3.99
C VAL A 110 -6.55 17.71 -3.18
N ALA A 111 -7.06 17.12 -2.10
CA ALA A 111 -8.01 17.77 -1.20
C ALA A 111 -7.68 17.42 0.25
N GLY A 112 -7.03 18.34 0.96
CA GLY A 112 -6.56 18.10 2.33
C GLY A 112 -5.53 16.96 2.37
N ASP A 113 -5.85 15.90 3.11
CA ASP A 113 -5.03 14.71 3.29
C ASP A 113 -5.23 13.64 2.19
N LYS A 114 -6.05 13.93 1.18
CA LYS A 114 -6.45 12.99 0.15
C LYS A 114 -5.80 13.32 -1.19
N VAL A 115 -5.18 12.31 -1.80
CA VAL A 115 -4.63 12.37 -3.16
C VAL A 115 -5.40 11.40 -4.03
N ILE A 116 -5.84 11.86 -5.20
CA ILE A 116 -6.51 11.03 -6.20
C ILE A 116 -5.77 11.16 -7.53
N ALA A 117 -5.48 10.04 -8.16
CA ALA A 117 -5.03 9.94 -9.54
C ALA A 117 -6.08 9.18 -10.37
N ARG A 118 -6.41 9.66 -11.55
CA ARG A 118 -7.35 8.99 -12.47
C ARG A 118 -6.77 8.96 -13.88
N THR A 119 -6.79 7.79 -14.49
CA THR A 119 -6.65 7.60 -15.93
C THR A 119 -7.89 6.91 -16.47
N ASP A 120 -8.01 6.71 -17.78
CA ASP A 120 -9.13 5.92 -18.34
C ASP A 120 -9.10 4.46 -17.87
N ARG A 121 -7.91 3.91 -17.66
CA ARG A 121 -7.66 2.50 -17.34
C ARG A 121 -7.71 2.18 -15.86
N GLY A 122 -7.66 3.18 -14.98
CA GLY A 122 -7.81 2.97 -13.56
C GLY A 122 -7.77 4.25 -12.74
N ALA A 123 -7.87 4.10 -11.43
CA ALA A 123 -7.75 5.20 -10.49
C ALA A 123 -7.10 4.75 -9.18
N LEU A 124 -6.42 5.67 -8.51
CA LEU A 124 -5.83 5.49 -7.19
C LEU A 124 -6.32 6.61 -6.28
N ARG A 125 -6.67 6.28 -5.04
CA ARG A 125 -6.87 7.21 -3.95
C ARG A 125 -5.98 6.82 -2.78
N LEU A 126 -5.27 7.80 -2.22
CA LEU A 126 -4.48 7.66 -1.01
C LEU A 126 -5.02 8.62 0.07
N TRP A 127 -5.07 8.16 1.31
CA TRP A 127 -5.34 8.98 2.50
C TRP A 127 -4.07 9.10 3.33
N ILE A 128 -3.51 10.30 3.38
CA ILE A 128 -2.23 10.62 4.01
C ILE A 128 -2.49 11.57 5.19
N GLY A 129 -3.12 11.03 6.24
CA GLY A 129 -3.40 11.76 7.48
C GLY A 129 -2.19 11.88 8.42
N ASP A 130 -2.33 12.61 9.53
CA ASP A 130 -1.26 12.84 10.52
C ASP A 130 -0.71 11.57 11.18
N ALA A 131 -1.46 10.47 11.16
CA ALA A 131 -1.04 9.19 11.71
C ALA A 131 -0.15 8.37 10.75
N VAL A 132 -0.11 8.75 9.46
CA VAL A 132 0.63 8.02 8.43
C VAL A 132 2.13 8.25 8.58
N ARG A 133 2.90 7.18 8.44
CA ARG A 133 4.37 7.20 8.42
C ARG A 133 4.85 6.62 7.10
N ALA A 134 5.99 7.13 6.62
CA ALA A 134 6.67 6.55 5.49
C ALA A 134 7.91 5.78 5.98
N LEU A 135 8.02 4.51 5.58
CA LEU A 135 9.19 3.66 5.83
C LEU A 135 9.84 3.34 4.48
N ALA A 136 11.13 3.59 4.34
CA ALA A 136 11.92 3.20 3.18
C ALA A 136 12.61 1.87 3.42
N LEU A 137 12.54 0.97 2.45
CA LEU A 137 13.29 -0.27 2.38
C LEU A 137 14.37 -0.14 1.30
N TYR A 138 15.61 -0.46 1.66
CA TYR A 138 16.78 -0.40 0.80
C TYR A 138 17.27 -1.81 0.44
N GLU A 139 17.98 -1.95 -0.69
CA GLU A 139 18.67 -3.21 -1.04
C GLU A 139 19.86 -3.43 -0.11
N THR A 140 20.66 -2.38 0.11
CA THR A 140 21.87 -2.47 0.93
C THR A 140 21.74 -1.59 2.18
N PRO A 141 22.11 -2.10 3.37
CA PRO A 141 22.16 -1.30 4.59
C PRO A 141 22.97 -0.01 4.42
N GLY A 142 22.41 1.13 4.85
CA GLY A 142 23.08 2.43 4.80
C GLY A 142 23.23 3.08 3.42
N ARG A 143 22.80 2.41 2.34
CA ARG A 143 22.82 2.98 0.97
C ARG A 143 21.47 3.60 0.60
N GLN A 144 21.47 4.32 -0.53
CA GLN A 144 20.29 4.98 -1.10
C GLN A 144 19.67 4.18 -2.26
N ASP A 145 19.93 2.87 -2.33
CA ASP A 145 19.35 1.94 -3.30
C ASP A 145 17.95 1.51 -2.87
N LEU A 146 17.00 2.45 -3.01
CA LEU A 146 15.61 2.30 -2.59
C LEU A 146 14.91 1.16 -3.34
N ARG A 147 14.31 0.23 -2.59
CA ARG A 147 13.44 -0.85 -3.09
C ARG A 147 11.97 -0.49 -3.05
N ALA A 148 11.54 0.12 -1.96
CA ALA A 148 10.15 0.48 -1.73
C ALA A 148 10.01 1.54 -0.66
N ILE A 149 8.91 2.31 -0.74
CA ILE A 149 8.43 3.15 0.36
C ILE A 149 7.05 2.65 0.77
N PHE A 150 6.91 2.26 2.04
CA PHE A 150 5.65 1.89 2.65
C PHE A 150 5.00 3.10 3.29
N LEU A 151 3.74 3.36 2.95
CA LEU A 151 2.86 4.19 3.75
C LEU A 151 2.16 3.28 4.76
N VAL A 152 2.42 3.53 6.05
CA VAL A 152 1.98 2.68 7.14
C VAL A 152 1.22 3.48 8.19
N ILE A 153 0.36 2.79 8.94
CA ILE A 153 -0.28 3.29 10.15
C ILE A 153 0.00 2.32 11.31
N SER A 154 -0.11 2.81 12.54
CA SER A 154 -0.08 1.91 13.72
C SER A 154 -1.11 0.80 13.54
N ARG A 155 -0.67 -0.45 13.76
CA ARG A 155 -1.52 -1.65 13.65
C ARG A 155 -2.76 -1.56 14.54
N LEU A 156 -2.66 -0.90 15.69
CA LEU A 156 -3.78 -0.69 16.62
C LEU A 156 -4.90 0.18 16.04
N ARG A 157 -4.62 0.95 14.99
CA ARG A 157 -5.58 1.81 14.28
C ARG A 157 -5.96 1.25 12.91
N ALA A 158 -5.36 0.13 12.51
CA ALA A 158 -5.60 -0.48 11.22
C ALA A 158 -6.78 -1.45 11.32
N GLY A 159 -7.75 -1.31 10.43
CA GLY A 159 -8.87 -2.22 10.35
C GLY A 159 -9.84 -1.84 9.25
N LEU A 160 -10.29 -2.85 8.51
CA LEU A 160 -11.42 -2.80 7.59
C LEU A 160 -12.47 -3.83 8.04
N PRO A 161 -13.76 -3.61 7.75
CA PRO A 161 -14.78 -4.64 7.92
C PRO A 161 -14.41 -5.91 7.14
N VAL A 162 -14.48 -7.06 7.81
CA VAL A 162 -14.08 -8.36 7.24
C VAL A 162 -15.30 -9.13 6.77
N ALA A 163 -15.33 -9.51 5.49
CA ALA A 163 -16.30 -10.44 4.94
C ALA A 163 -15.84 -11.90 5.13
N ASN A 164 -16.73 -12.76 5.63
CA ASN A 164 -16.43 -14.19 5.87
C ASN A 164 -16.55 -15.08 4.62
N GLY A 165 -17.02 -14.50 3.50
CA GLY A 165 -17.20 -15.13 2.20
C GLY A 165 -17.61 -14.06 1.17
N LEU A 166 -17.90 -14.48 -0.07
CA LEU A 166 -18.34 -13.56 -1.13
C LEU A 166 -19.57 -12.76 -0.66
N SER A 167 -19.46 -11.44 -0.61
CA SER A 167 -20.48 -10.59 0.04
C SER A 167 -20.89 -9.41 -0.83
N ALA A 168 -22.19 -9.21 -1.03
CA ALA A 168 -22.71 -7.99 -1.62
C ALA A 168 -22.63 -6.83 -0.62
N LEU A 169 -21.99 -5.74 -0.99
CA LEU A 169 -21.82 -4.55 -0.15
C LEU A 169 -22.81 -3.43 -0.47
N GLY A 170 -23.61 -3.60 -1.51
CA GLY A 170 -24.50 -2.58 -2.05
C GLY A 170 -23.79 -1.61 -3.00
N PRO A 171 -24.35 -0.41 -3.23
CA PRO A 171 -23.77 0.59 -4.11
C PRO A 171 -22.39 1.06 -3.66
N ASP A 172 -21.46 1.22 -4.60
CA ASP A 172 -20.09 1.66 -4.34
C ASP A 172 -19.97 3.17 -4.08
N ARG A 173 -20.57 3.65 -3.00
CA ARG A 173 -20.59 5.09 -2.65
C ARG A 173 -19.19 5.72 -2.55
N SER A 174 -18.18 4.89 -2.32
CA SER A 174 -16.77 5.28 -2.18
C SER A 174 -16.02 5.38 -3.52
N ALA A 175 -16.68 5.07 -4.65
CA ALA A 175 -16.07 5.09 -5.96
C ALA A 175 -15.39 6.43 -6.29
N ILE A 176 -14.18 6.33 -6.85
CA ILE A 176 -13.34 7.47 -7.18
C ILE A 176 -13.96 8.32 -8.30
N ARG A 177 -14.60 7.68 -9.27
CA ARG A 177 -15.38 8.35 -10.30
C ARG A 177 -16.84 8.46 -9.86
N PRO A 178 -17.47 9.65 -9.90
CA PRO A 178 -18.83 9.85 -9.43
C PRO A 178 -19.88 8.94 -10.10
N GLU A 179 -19.73 8.68 -11.39
CA GLU A 179 -20.66 7.86 -12.20
C GLU A 179 -20.73 6.41 -11.75
N ASP A 180 -19.68 5.90 -11.10
CA ASP A 180 -19.63 4.51 -10.62
C ASP A 180 -20.32 4.31 -9.26
N ARG A 181 -20.69 5.40 -8.56
CA ARG A 181 -21.12 5.32 -7.15
C ARG A 181 -22.44 4.59 -6.93
N GLY A 182 -23.22 4.41 -8.00
CA GLY A 182 -24.47 3.64 -7.99
C GLY A 182 -24.27 2.15 -8.27
N LEU A 183 -23.10 1.72 -8.76
CA LEU A 183 -22.88 0.34 -9.20
C LEU A 183 -22.68 -0.60 -8.00
N ALA A 184 -23.11 -1.85 -8.15
CA ALA A 184 -23.01 -2.84 -7.10
C ALA A 184 -21.55 -3.28 -6.86
N LEU A 185 -21.14 -3.30 -5.59
CA LEU A 185 -19.83 -3.73 -5.14
C LEU A 185 -19.93 -5.07 -4.38
N TYR A 186 -19.03 -6.00 -4.69
CA TYR A 186 -18.96 -7.31 -4.07
C TYR A 186 -17.57 -7.55 -3.50
N ASP A 187 -17.47 -7.83 -2.20
CA ASP A 187 -16.24 -8.29 -1.54
C ASP A 187 -16.00 -9.76 -1.87
N LEU A 188 -14.81 -10.11 -2.33
CA LEU A 188 -14.43 -11.49 -2.62
C LEU A 188 -14.25 -12.34 -1.34
N GLY A 189 -14.29 -11.75 -0.15
CA GLY A 189 -14.28 -12.50 1.10
C GLY A 189 -12.92 -13.13 1.40
N LEU A 190 -11.83 -12.39 1.14
CA LEU A 190 -10.45 -12.85 1.36
C LEU A 190 -10.06 -12.94 2.85
N ARG A 191 -10.95 -12.53 3.76
CA ARG A 191 -10.76 -12.56 5.23
C ARG A 191 -9.49 -11.82 5.71
N ARG A 192 -9.19 -10.69 5.09
CA ARG A 192 -8.06 -9.82 5.44
C ARG A 192 -8.57 -8.65 6.28
N THR A 193 -7.82 -8.27 7.31
CA THR A 193 -8.25 -7.24 8.29
C THR A 193 -7.84 -5.83 7.90
N ILE A 194 -6.85 -5.66 7.03
CA ILE A 194 -6.32 -4.34 6.63
C ILE A 194 -6.47 -4.04 5.14
N THR A 195 -6.93 -5.04 4.37
CA THR A 195 -7.10 -4.98 2.92
C THR A 195 -8.40 -5.71 2.56
N ARG A 196 -9.04 -5.31 1.46
CA ARG A 196 -10.09 -6.10 0.81
C ARG A 196 -9.93 -6.06 -0.70
N PHE A 197 -10.41 -7.11 -1.36
CA PHE A 197 -10.44 -7.19 -2.81
C PHE A 197 -11.89 -7.36 -3.23
N CYS A 198 -12.40 -6.42 -4.02
CA CYS A 198 -13.76 -6.37 -4.47
C CYS A 198 -13.83 -6.37 -6.00
N ILE A 199 -15.01 -6.68 -6.51
CA ILE A 199 -15.38 -6.42 -7.91
C ILE A 199 -16.61 -5.52 -7.94
N ARG A 200 -16.65 -4.60 -8.91
CA ARG A 200 -17.79 -3.72 -9.17
C ARG A 200 -18.32 -3.98 -10.57
N THR A 201 -19.63 -4.22 -10.66
CA THR A 201 -20.26 -4.61 -11.92
C THR A 201 -21.74 -4.23 -11.95
N ASP A 202 -22.21 -3.92 -13.15
CA ASP A 202 -23.62 -3.83 -13.55
C ASP A 202 -23.98 -4.88 -14.61
N LYS A 203 -23.03 -5.75 -14.99
CA LYS A 203 -23.21 -6.71 -16.08
C LYS A 203 -24.21 -7.80 -15.68
N PRO A 204 -25.36 -7.93 -16.36
CA PRO A 204 -26.39 -8.90 -15.97
C PRO A 204 -25.87 -10.34 -15.87
N ALA A 205 -25.01 -10.75 -16.81
CA ALA A 205 -24.42 -12.09 -16.81
C ALA A 205 -23.54 -12.36 -15.58
N LEU A 206 -22.76 -11.37 -15.12
CA LEU A 206 -21.96 -11.51 -13.90
C LEU A 206 -22.82 -11.48 -12.65
N LEU A 207 -23.84 -10.62 -12.60
CA LEU A 207 -24.77 -10.54 -11.47
C LEU A 207 -25.53 -11.87 -11.26
N GLN A 208 -25.95 -12.51 -12.36
CA GLN A 208 -26.58 -13.82 -12.31
C GLN A 208 -25.63 -14.90 -11.78
N ALA A 209 -24.35 -14.85 -12.17
CA ALA A 209 -23.33 -15.78 -11.69
C ALA A 209 -22.93 -15.54 -10.21
N LEU A 210 -22.96 -14.29 -9.73
CA LEU A 210 -22.60 -13.92 -8.36
C LEU A 210 -23.60 -14.40 -7.32
N THR A 211 -24.91 -14.29 -7.64
CA THR A 211 -26.00 -14.58 -6.71
C THR A 211 -25.92 -15.96 -6.03
N PRO A 212 -25.71 -17.09 -6.75
CA PRO A 212 -25.60 -18.41 -6.12
C PRO A 212 -24.31 -18.62 -5.32
N SER A 213 -23.29 -17.77 -5.52
CA SER A 213 -22.00 -17.86 -4.83
C SER A 213 -21.93 -17.02 -3.54
N LEU A 214 -22.94 -16.21 -3.24
CA LEU A 214 -22.95 -15.37 -2.04
C LEU A 214 -22.79 -16.21 -0.76
N GLY A 215 -21.96 -15.73 0.16
CA GLY A 215 -21.62 -16.40 1.41
C GLY A 215 -20.58 -17.51 1.29
N GLN A 216 -20.26 -18.00 0.09
CA GLN A 216 -19.23 -19.03 -0.08
C GLN A 216 -17.84 -18.48 0.24
N SER A 217 -17.03 -19.28 0.93
CA SER A 217 -15.66 -18.92 1.31
C SER A 217 -14.73 -18.93 0.11
N TRP A 218 -13.76 -18.01 0.10
CA TRP A 218 -12.62 -18.08 -0.81
C TRP A 218 -11.76 -19.34 -0.55
N PRO A 219 -11.19 -20.00 -1.58
CA PRO A 219 -11.40 -19.80 -3.02
C PRO A 219 -12.52 -20.66 -3.62
N GLY A 220 -13.40 -21.25 -2.79
CA GLY A 220 -14.32 -22.32 -3.18
C GLY A 220 -15.31 -21.99 -4.32
N TYR A 221 -15.65 -20.72 -4.51
CA TYR A 221 -16.54 -20.29 -5.58
C TYR A 221 -15.82 -20.00 -6.91
N LEU A 222 -14.48 -19.94 -6.94
CA LEU A 222 -13.73 -19.60 -8.14
C LEU A 222 -13.95 -20.54 -9.34
N PRO A 223 -14.05 -21.88 -9.18
CA PRO A 223 -14.32 -22.77 -10.31
C PRO A 223 -15.62 -22.44 -11.05
N THR A 224 -16.62 -21.93 -10.32
CA THR A 224 -17.93 -21.56 -10.87
C THR A 224 -17.96 -20.12 -11.37
N LEU A 225 -17.40 -19.18 -10.60
CA LEU A 225 -17.52 -17.74 -10.86
C LEU A 225 -16.38 -17.18 -11.72
N GLY A 226 -15.20 -17.81 -11.69
CA GLY A 226 -13.97 -17.29 -12.29
C GLY A 226 -14.09 -17.02 -13.79
N ALA A 227 -14.73 -17.93 -14.54
CA ALA A 227 -14.95 -17.76 -15.97
C ALA A 227 -15.84 -16.54 -16.28
N ALA A 228 -16.86 -16.28 -15.47
CA ALA A 228 -17.70 -15.10 -15.62
C ALA A 228 -16.94 -13.80 -15.31
N ILE A 229 -16.10 -13.80 -14.27
CA ILE A 229 -15.24 -12.65 -13.95
C ILE A 229 -14.28 -12.34 -15.12
N LEU A 230 -13.61 -13.36 -15.67
CA LEU A 230 -12.69 -13.20 -16.80
C LEU A 230 -13.37 -12.71 -18.06
N ARG A 231 -14.58 -13.21 -18.36
CA ARG A 231 -15.35 -12.80 -19.54
C ARG A 231 -15.84 -11.36 -19.43
N GLU A 232 -16.43 -11.02 -18.29
CA GLU A 232 -17.13 -9.73 -18.11
C GLU A 232 -16.19 -8.59 -17.69
N ASN A 233 -14.94 -8.89 -17.31
CA ASN A 233 -13.91 -7.91 -16.94
C ASN A 233 -14.44 -6.80 -16.00
N PRO A 234 -15.02 -7.16 -14.83
CA PRO A 234 -15.52 -6.16 -13.91
C PRO A 234 -14.40 -5.25 -13.42
N VAL A 235 -14.77 -4.06 -12.93
CA VAL A 235 -13.78 -3.20 -12.27
C VAL A 235 -13.31 -3.90 -11.01
N ARG A 236 -12.00 -4.12 -10.86
CA ARG A 236 -11.44 -4.64 -9.61
C ARG A 236 -11.18 -3.46 -8.69
N VAL A 237 -11.69 -3.53 -7.48
CA VAL A 237 -11.56 -2.48 -6.47
C VAL A 237 -10.80 -3.07 -5.30
N VAL A 238 -9.57 -2.63 -5.07
CA VAL A 238 -8.74 -3.09 -3.95
C VAL A 238 -8.60 -1.94 -2.98
N GLU A 239 -8.98 -2.16 -1.72
CA GLU A 239 -8.90 -1.16 -0.67
C GLU A 239 -7.97 -1.64 0.43
N SER A 240 -7.28 -0.70 1.05
CA SER A 240 -6.57 -0.87 2.31
C SER A 240 -7.02 0.20 3.31
N VAL A 241 -6.46 0.17 4.51
CA VAL A 241 -6.65 1.21 5.53
C VAL A 241 -6.22 2.62 5.11
N LEU A 242 -5.35 2.77 4.09
CA LEU A 242 -4.83 4.06 3.63
C LEU A 242 -5.03 4.32 2.13
N GLY A 243 -5.63 3.39 1.39
CA GLY A 243 -5.71 3.53 -0.06
C GLY A 243 -6.83 2.74 -0.70
N ARG A 244 -7.13 3.12 -1.94
CA ARG A 244 -8.08 2.45 -2.82
C ARG A 244 -7.58 2.53 -4.24
N ALA A 245 -7.50 1.40 -4.92
CA ALA A 245 -7.20 1.32 -6.34
C ALA A 245 -8.40 0.71 -7.08
N GLU A 246 -8.77 1.31 -8.21
CA GLU A 246 -9.83 0.84 -9.11
C GLU A 246 -9.21 0.54 -10.46
N VAL A 247 -9.34 -0.70 -10.91
CA VAL A 247 -8.64 -1.19 -12.10
C VAL A 247 -9.66 -1.64 -13.14
N ARG A 248 -9.52 -1.11 -14.36
CA ARG A 248 -10.45 -1.31 -15.48
C ARG A 248 -9.80 -1.98 -16.69
N THR A 249 -8.48 -2.12 -16.71
CA THR A 249 -7.77 -2.89 -17.74
C THR A 249 -8.32 -4.32 -17.81
N PRO A 250 -8.41 -4.97 -18.98
CA PRO A 250 -8.85 -6.36 -19.05
C PRO A 250 -8.02 -7.28 -18.15
N ILE A 251 -8.64 -8.33 -17.64
CA ILE A 251 -7.95 -9.37 -16.88
C ILE A 251 -7.23 -10.25 -17.92
N PRO A 252 -5.88 -10.37 -17.85
CA PRO A 252 -5.16 -11.23 -18.77
C PRO A 252 -5.57 -12.71 -18.56
N PRO A 253 -5.50 -13.55 -19.61
CA PRO A 253 -5.67 -14.99 -19.45
C PRO A 253 -4.69 -15.58 -18.42
N PRO A 254 -5.02 -16.70 -17.77
CA PRO A 254 -4.09 -17.38 -16.88
C PRO A 254 -2.73 -17.65 -17.54
N GLY A 255 -1.64 -17.27 -16.87
CA GLY A 255 -0.27 -17.46 -17.37
C GLY A 255 0.24 -16.39 -18.34
N ALA A 256 -0.60 -15.45 -18.77
CA ALA A 256 -0.14 -14.32 -19.58
C ALA A 256 0.58 -13.26 -18.72
N ALA A 257 1.46 -12.48 -19.35
CA ALA A 257 2.19 -11.40 -18.69
C ALA A 257 1.25 -10.28 -18.23
N SER A 258 1.68 -9.52 -17.21
CA SER A 258 0.99 -8.31 -16.76
C SER A 258 0.84 -7.31 -17.90
N ILE A 259 -0.33 -6.68 -17.95
CA ILE A 259 -0.61 -5.60 -18.89
C ILE A 259 -0.01 -4.30 -18.36
N ALA A 260 0.56 -3.48 -19.24
CA ALA A 260 1.06 -2.16 -18.89
C ALA A 260 -0.05 -1.27 -18.30
N GLY A 261 0.31 -0.35 -17.40
CA GLY A 261 -0.64 0.49 -16.66
C GLY A 261 -1.30 -0.20 -15.47
N PRO A 262 -2.45 0.31 -14.99
CA PRO A 262 -3.10 -0.23 -13.79
C PRO A 262 -3.54 -1.67 -14.01
N HIS A 263 -3.20 -2.57 -13.10
CA HIS A 263 -3.56 -4.00 -13.19
C HIS A 263 -3.73 -4.62 -11.80
N THR A 264 -4.22 -5.85 -11.75
CA THR A 264 -4.40 -6.59 -10.50
C THR A 264 -3.80 -7.97 -10.58
N HIS A 265 -3.24 -8.44 -9.47
CA HIS A 265 -2.87 -9.83 -9.25
C HIS A 265 -3.79 -10.42 -8.19
N LEU A 266 -4.38 -11.57 -8.50
CA LEU A 266 -5.17 -12.36 -7.57
C LEU A 266 -4.77 -13.83 -7.71
N LEU A 267 -3.86 -14.25 -6.83
CA LEU A 267 -3.14 -15.50 -6.90
C LEU A 267 -3.47 -16.36 -5.66
N PRO A 268 -4.35 -17.37 -5.78
CA PRO A 268 -4.82 -18.18 -4.65
C PRO A 268 -3.69 -18.80 -3.82
N ASP A 269 -2.64 -19.31 -4.48
CA ASP A 269 -1.53 -19.99 -3.79
C ASP A 269 -0.71 -19.03 -2.91
N LEU A 270 -0.49 -17.78 -3.38
CA LEU A 270 0.20 -16.77 -2.59
C LEU A 270 -0.70 -16.24 -1.47
N LEU A 271 -2.00 -16.08 -1.74
CA LEU A 271 -2.98 -15.69 -0.74
C LEU A 271 -3.07 -16.70 0.41
N ALA A 272 -2.96 -17.99 0.12
CA ALA A 272 -2.99 -19.07 1.10
C ALA A 272 -1.82 -19.00 2.11
N MET A 273 -0.74 -18.27 1.79
CA MET A 273 0.38 -18.06 2.71
C MET A 273 0.07 -17.08 3.85
N ASP A 274 -1.12 -16.44 3.83
CA ASP A 274 -1.62 -15.58 4.91
C ASP A 274 -0.70 -14.40 5.28
N ARG A 275 -0.06 -13.81 4.27
CA ARG A 275 0.89 -12.70 4.43
C ARG A 275 0.32 -11.37 3.96
N GLU A 276 0.61 -10.32 4.72
CA GLU A 276 0.34 -8.93 4.29
C GLU A 276 1.31 -8.49 3.18
N LEU A 277 2.58 -8.90 3.28
CA LEU A 277 3.66 -8.50 2.39
C LEU A 277 4.43 -9.72 1.88
N GLY A 278 4.99 -9.60 0.68
CA GLY A 278 5.79 -10.67 0.08
C GLY A 278 7.10 -10.91 0.84
N PRO A 279 7.76 -12.06 0.61
CA PRO A 279 9.09 -12.34 1.16
C PRO A 279 10.08 -11.20 0.88
N GLY A 280 10.84 -10.79 1.89
CA GLY A 280 11.83 -9.73 1.76
C GLY A 280 11.28 -8.29 1.82
N PHE A 281 9.99 -8.14 2.17
CA PHE A 281 9.32 -6.86 2.41
C PHE A 281 8.74 -6.76 3.83
N GLU A 282 9.34 -7.44 4.81
CA GLU A 282 8.83 -7.51 6.17
C GLU A 282 8.77 -6.13 6.86
N LEU A 283 7.66 -5.86 7.55
CA LEU A 283 7.48 -4.67 8.39
C LEU A 283 7.48 -5.05 9.87
N PRO A 284 7.88 -4.13 10.77
CA PRO A 284 7.70 -4.30 12.20
C PRO A 284 6.23 -4.53 12.54
N GLU A 285 5.96 -5.43 13.48
CA GLU A 285 4.59 -5.79 13.92
C GLU A 285 3.76 -4.58 14.34
N ALA A 286 4.39 -3.52 14.85
CA ALA A 286 3.73 -2.27 15.24
C ALA A 286 2.98 -1.55 14.10
N TYR A 287 3.28 -1.86 12.84
CA TYR A 287 2.73 -1.20 11.67
C TYR A 287 1.91 -2.12 10.79
N ALA A 288 0.83 -1.59 10.25
CA ALA A 288 0.09 -2.18 9.13
C ALA A 288 0.40 -1.41 7.84
N PRO A 289 0.71 -2.11 6.72
CA PRO A 289 0.87 -1.49 5.42
C PRO A 289 -0.47 -0.98 4.89
N GLY A 290 -0.48 0.22 4.32
CA GLY A 290 -1.65 0.78 3.63
C GLY A 290 -1.41 1.02 2.15
N ALA A 291 -0.23 1.50 1.76
CA ALA A 291 0.14 1.63 0.35
C ALA A 291 1.64 1.42 0.20
N ILE A 292 2.08 0.94 -0.94
CA ILE A 292 3.50 0.73 -1.24
C ILE A 292 3.83 1.47 -2.53
N PHE A 293 4.89 2.25 -2.50
CA PHE A 293 5.50 2.83 -3.69
C PHE A 293 6.71 1.99 -4.08
N TYR A 294 6.76 1.55 -5.33
CA TYR A 294 7.93 0.92 -5.93
C TYR A 294 8.57 1.91 -6.91
N PRO A 295 9.86 2.26 -6.74
CA PRO A 295 10.56 3.05 -7.74
C PRO A 295 10.65 2.25 -9.05
N SER A 296 10.65 2.94 -10.19
CA SER A 296 10.98 2.30 -11.46
C SER A 296 12.39 1.74 -11.35
N LEU A 297 12.57 0.45 -11.65
CA LEU A 297 13.91 -0.08 -11.89
C LEU A 297 14.51 0.75 -13.03
N PRO A 298 15.79 1.15 -12.97
CA PRO A 298 16.46 1.71 -14.13
C PRO A 298 16.22 0.75 -15.29
N ALA A 299 15.85 1.29 -16.46
CA ALA A 299 15.85 0.47 -17.66
C ALA A 299 17.25 -0.14 -17.75
N ASN A 300 17.35 -1.46 -17.82
CA ASN A 300 18.61 -2.08 -18.18
C ASN A 300 18.93 -1.55 -19.59
N ASP A 301 19.88 -0.62 -19.69
CA ASP A 301 20.54 -0.24 -20.94
C ASP A 301 21.35 -1.44 -21.48
#